data_AF-A0A1C6KXL3-F1
#
_entry.id   AF-A0A1C6KXL3-F1
#
_cell.length_a   1.000
_cell.length_b   1.000
_cell.length_c   1.000
_cell.angle_alpha   90.00
_cell.angle_beta   90.00
_cell.angle_gamma   90.00
#
_symmetry.space_group_name_H-M   'P 1'
#
loop_
_entity.id
_entity.type
_entity.pdbx_description
1 polymer ?
#
loop_
_entity_poly.entity_id
_entity_poly.type
_entity_poly.pdbx_seq_one_letter_code
_entity_poly.pdbx_strand_id
1 'polypeptide(L)'
;MKINKLLTPYNYNDGQISRIKYIVIHYVGATGGAKANCKYYASEHIGASAHYYVDFDGSIWQSVEDKNIAWHSGRKDGIYKHPECRNSNSIGIELCVRNKGSQAATSRDWYFEDATVRSAVALTRELMEKYKITADRVVRHYDVTGKICPNPFVYNHTDHTWEEFKAALKSAGFTPGWEKDTLGRYRYVQADGTYAVNKWLLINHHWYLFGKDGYMLTGWQRWNGSSVIGLDEPGDWYFLDNTVDGPLEGACWHERAGGFGGLEVWEIN
;
A
#
# COMPACT_ATOMS: atom_id res chain seq x y z
N MET A 1 5.22 10.45 -11.25
CA MET A 1 4.25 10.70 -10.15
C MET A 1 4.32 12.16 -9.68
N LYS A 2 3.26 12.74 -9.11
CA LYS A 2 3.33 14.09 -8.48
C LYS A 2 3.88 13.97 -7.06
N ILE A 3 4.94 14.71 -6.75
CA ILE A 3 5.57 14.77 -5.42
C ILE A 3 5.53 16.21 -4.93
N ASN A 4 4.87 16.45 -3.79
CA ASN A 4 4.89 17.75 -3.13
C ASN A 4 6.20 17.89 -2.34
N LYS A 5 6.75 19.10 -2.24
CA LYS A 5 7.99 19.34 -1.48
C LYS A 5 7.74 20.28 -0.30
N LEU A 6 8.26 19.90 0.85
CA LEU A 6 8.45 20.77 2.01
C LEU A 6 9.71 20.27 2.72
N LEU A 7 10.84 20.82 2.29
CA LEU A 7 12.16 20.35 2.70
C LEU A 7 12.53 20.91 4.06
N THR A 8 13.10 20.07 4.92
CA THR A 8 13.70 20.53 6.17
C THR A 8 15.03 21.26 5.89
N PRO A 9 15.32 22.39 6.56
CA PRO A 9 16.64 23.00 6.53
C PRO A 9 17.57 22.48 7.65
N TYR A 10 17.11 21.56 8.51
CA TYR A 10 17.82 21.20 9.76
C TYR A 10 18.25 19.73 9.86
N ASN A 11 17.41 18.79 9.42
CA ASN A 11 17.53 17.39 9.80
C ASN A 11 18.09 16.53 8.65
N TYR A 12 19.31 16.79 8.21
CA TYR A 12 20.02 15.96 7.23
C TYR A 12 21.52 16.22 7.27
N ASN A 13 22.30 15.32 6.67
CA ASN A 13 23.67 15.63 6.25
C ASN A 13 23.76 15.78 4.74
N ASP A 14 24.66 16.63 4.25
CA ASP A 14 24.94 16.70 2.82
C ASP A 14 25.44 15.35 2.29
N GLY A 15 25.13 15.08 1.01
CA GLY A 15 25.54 13.85 0.36
C GLY A 15 25.51 13.98 -1.17
N GLN A 16 25.60 12.82 -1.83
CA GLN A 16 25.58 12.71 -3.28
C GLN A 16 24.69 11.55 -3.70
N ILE A 17 24.11 11.64 -4.91
CA ILE A 17 23.19 10.62 -5.44
C ILE A 17 23.81 9.22 -5.48
N SER A 18 25.11 9.10 -5.77
CA SER A 18 25.83 7.82 -5.86
C SER A 18 25.86 7.01 -4.56
N ARG A 19 25.51 7.63 -3.41
CA ARG A 19 25.39 6.92 -2.13
C ARG A 19 24.21 5.95 -2.09
N ILE A 20 23.16 6.21 -2.88
CA ILE A 20 21.85 5.58 -2.76
C ILE A 20 21.95 4.14 -3.27
N LYS A 21 21.89 3.17 -2.35
CA LYS A 21 21.96 1.73 -2.64
C LYS A 21 20.74 0.95 -2.15
N TYR A 22 20.01 1.51 -1.17
CA TYR A 22 18.88 0.87 -0.51
C TYR A 22 17.68 1.81 -0.40
N ILE A 23 16.49 1.23 -0.27
CA ILE A 23 15.28 1.93 0.16
C ILE A 23 14.81 1.27 1.46
N VAL A 24 14.56 2.06 2.49
CA VAL A 24 14.04 1.59 3.77
C VAL A 24 12.59 2.03 3.89
N ILE A 25 11.70 1.07 4.14
CA ILE A 25 10.27 1.29 4.35
C ILE A 25 9.99 1.39 5.84
N HIS A 26 9.20 2.40 6.21
CA HIS A 26 8.86 2.76 7.57
C HIS A 26 7.35 2.97 7.71
N TYR A 27 6.90 3.13 8.96
CA TYR A 27 5.63 3.74 9.29
C TYR A 27 5.90 4.90 10.24
N VAL A 28 5.09 5.96 10.12
CA VAL A 28 5.28 7.19 10.91
C VAL A 28 5.28 6.90 12.42
N GLY A 29 4.57 5.86 12.88
CA GLY A 29 4.46 5.54 14.31
C GLY A 29 3.65 6.57 15.10
N ALA A 30 2.90 7.42 14.38
CA ALA A 30 1.94 8.39 14.86
C ALA A 30 0.90 8.63 13.75
N THR A 31 -0.24 9.23 14.10
CA THR A 31 -1.41 9.37 13.19
C THR A 31 -1.42 10.68 12.39
N GLY A 32 -0.31 11.42 12.36
CA GLY A 32 -0.17 12.62 11.55
C GLY A 32 -0.01 12.31 10.06
N GLY A 33 -0.65 13.14 9.20
CA GLY A 33 -0.52 13.06 7.74
C GLY A 33 0.87 13.48 7.22
N ALA A 34 1.11 13.27 5.92
CA ALA A 34 2.43 13.43 5.31
C ALA A 34 2.93 14.88 5.38
N LYS A 35 2.08 15.86 5.01
CA LYS A 35 2.43 17.29 5.10
C LYS A 35 2.74 17.72 6.53
N ALA A 36 2.02 17.18 7.52
CA ALA A 36 2.22 17.52 8.92
C ALA A 36 3.58 17.03 9.42
N ASN A 37 3.98 15.82 9.02
CA ASN A 37 5.32 15.29 9.30
C ASN A 37 6.41 16.17 8.65
N CYS A 38 6.28 16.53 7.38
CA CYS A 38 7.24 17.43 6.74
C CYS A 38 7.35 18.78 7.48
N LYS A 39 6.23 19.38 7.88
CA LYS A 39 6.22 20.62 8.68
C LYS A 39 6.96 20.45 10.00
N TYR A 40 6.72 19.34 10.71
CA TYR A 40 7.38 19.05 11.98
C TYR A 40 8.90 18.91 11.81
N TYR A 41 9.37 18.12 10.85
CA TYR A 41 10.81 17.98 10.62
C TYR A 41 11.45 19.23 10.02
N ALA A 42 10.68 20.18 9.51
CA ALA A 42 11.14 21.47 9.04
C ALA A 42 11.03 22.60 10.07
N SER A 43 10.48 22.36 11.28
CA SER A 43 10.30 23.44 12.27
C SER A 43 11.59 23.77 13.02
N GLU A 44 12.42 22.78 13.30
CA GLU A 44 13.66 22.92 14.06
C GLU A 44 14.59 21.70 13.90
N HIS A 45 15.71 21.68 14.63
CA HIS A 45 16.59 20.52 14.71
C HIS A 45 16.01 19.44 15.65
N ILE A 46 15.37 18.44 15.05
CA ILE A 46 14.71 17.31 15.72
C ILE A 46 15.68 16.16 16.02
N GLY A 47 16.72 15.98 15.18
CA GLY A 47 17.61 14.82 15.28
C GLY A 47 17.05 13.53 14.64
N ALA A 48 16.06 13.67 13.75
CA ALA A 48 15.49 12.59 12.93
C ALA A 48 14.84 13.17 11.68
N SER A 49 14.64 12.35 10.64
CA SER A 49 13.98 12.77 9.38
C SER A 49 13.80 11.55 8.47
N ALA A 50 12.89 11.62 7.50
CA ALA A 50 12.85 10.72 6.33
C ALA A 50 12.86 11.51 5.03
N HIS A 51 13.12 10.84 3.89
CA HIS A 51 13.12 11.52 2.60
C HIS A 51 11.70 11.77 2.12
N TYR A 52 10.83 10.75 2.26
CA TYR A 52 9.45 10.79 1.77
C TYR A 52 8.45 10.38 2.84
N TYR A 53 7.26 10.97 2.76
CA TYR A 53 6.06 10.60 3.51
C TYR A 53 4.93 10.34 2.51
N VAL A 54 4.23 9.21 2.68
CA VAL A 54 3.07 8.84 1.87
C VAL A 54 1.83 8.96 2.73
N ASP A 55 0.91 9.84 2.35
CA ASP A 55 -0.28 10.20 3.14
C ASP A 55 -1.41 9.16 3.02
N PHE A 56 -2.47 9.36 3.78
CA PHE A 56 -3.67 8.51 3.79
C PHE A 56 -4.35 8.44 2.43
N ASP A 57 -4.43 9.58 1.72
CA ASP A 57 -5.01 9.67 0.37
C ASP A 57 -4.05 9.22 -0.75
N GLY A 58 -2.84 8.78 -0.40
CA GLY A 58 -1.78 8.42 -1.34
C GLY A 58 -0.96 9.62 -1.86
N SER A 59 -1.25 10.85 -1.44
CA SER A 59 -0.40 11.99 -1.77
C SER A 59 0.99 11.85 -1.15
N ILE A 60 2.02 12.29 -1.88
CA ILE A 60 3.41 12.09 -1.47
C ILE A 60 4.06 13.44 -1.20
N TRP A 61 4.79 13.51 -0.09
CA TRP A 61 5.55 14.66 0.34
C TRP A 61 7.03 14.31 0.55
N GLN A 62 7.91 15.12 -0.01
CA GLN A 62 9.35 15.02 0.19
C GLN A 62 9.82 16.02 1.24
N SER A 63 10.56 15.51 2.24
CA SER A 63 11.12 16.29 3.35
C SER A 63 12.63 16.45 3.29
N VAL A 64 13.35 15.56 2.61
CA VAL A 64 14.80 15.63 2.40
C VAL A 64 15.09 15.32 0.93
N GLU A 65 15.95 16.13 0.30
CA GLU A 65 16.40 15.90 -1.08
C GLU A 65 17.15 14.57 -1.20
N ASP A 66 16.95 13.82 -2.28
CA ASP A 66 17.50 12.47 -2.43
C ASP A 66 19.02 12.40 -2.24
N LYS A 67 19.75 13.43 -2.71
CA LYS A 67 21.21 13.50 -2.56
C LYS A 67 21.64 13.55 -1.10
N ASN A 68 20.85 14.19 -0.24
CA ASN A 68 21.17 14.42 1.17
C ASN A 68 20.78 13.19 1.99
N ILE A 69 21.45 12.99 3.13
CA ILE A 69 21.27 11.84 4.01
C ILE A 69 20.26 12.21 5.10
N ALA A 70 19.06 11.63 5.03
CA ALA A 70 18.11 11.68 6.14
C ALA A 70 18.52 10.74 7.30
N TRP A 71 18.12 11.07 8.52
CA TRP A 71 18.35 10.27 9.73
C TRP A 71 17.11 9.43 10.13
N HIS A 72 16.88 8.29 9.46
CA HIS A 72 15.63 7.51 9.59
C HIS A 72 15.81 6.09 10.16
N SER A 73 16.91 5.41 9.85
CA SER A 73 17.12 3.98 10.10
C SER A 73 18.23 3.67 11.12
N GLY A 74 18.52 4.62 12.01
CA GLY A 74 19.52 4.46 13.08
C GLY A 74 18.91 4.03 14.41
N ARG A 75 19.74 3.49 15.30
CA ARG A 75 19.41 3.27 16.71
C ARG A 75 20.39 3.98 17.64
N LYS A 76 19.90 4.35 18.83
CA LYS A 76 20.71 4.98 19.88
C LYS A 76 21.86 4.07 20.37
N ASP A 77 21.66 2.76 20.36
CA ASP A 77 22.68 1.76 20.74
C ASP A 77 23.70 1.47 19.63
N GLY A 78 23.51 2.01 18.42
CA GLY A 78 24.38 1.78 17.27
C GLY A 78 24.32 0.35 16.71
N ILE A 79 23.38 -0.49 17.17
CA ILE A 79 23.32 -1.91 16.77
C ILE A 79 22.51 -2.06 15.48
N TYR A 80 23.14 -2.69 14.48
CA TYR A 80 22.54 -2.99 13.19
C TYR A 80 22.46 -4.51 12.98
N LYS A 81 21.35 -4.97 12.42
CA LYS A 81 21.17 -6.35 11.95
C LYS A 81 21.62 -6.53 10.51
N HIS A 82 21.32 -5.54 9.66
CA HIS A 82 21.74 -5.59 8.26
C HIS A 82 23.24 -5.28 8.15
N PRO A 83 24.02 -6.07 7.37
CA PRO A 83 25.46 -5.87 7.26
C PRO A 83 25.90 -4.53 6.64
N GLU A 84 25.05 -3.91 5.81
CA GLU A 84 25.45 -2.79 4.94
C GLU A 84 24.49 -1.60 4.96
N CYS A 85 23.17 -1.83 5.07
CA CYS A 85 22.18 -0.76 4.98
C CYS A 85 22.28 0.19 6.17
N ARG A 86 22.41 1.50 5.90
CA ARG A 86 22.55 2.59 6.87
C ARG A 86 21.80 3.83 6.36
N ASN A 87 21.63 4.84 7.21
CA ASN A 87 21.16 6.17 6.78
C ASN A 87 21.98 6.68 5.57
N SER A 88 23.30 6.55 5.63
CA SER A 88 24.22 7.11 4.64
C SER A 88 24.04 6.55 3.23
N ASN A 89 23.53 5.33 3.06
CA ASN A 89 23.39 4.69 1.75
C ASN A 89 21.94 4.34 1.37
N SER A 90 20.96 4.94 2.04
CA SER A 90 19.55 4.63 1.80
C SER A 90 18.64 5.85 1.69
N ILE A 91 17.47 5.60 1.08
CA ILE A 91 16.31 6.48 1.05
C ILE A 91 15.25 5.90 1.99
N GLY A 92 14.88 6.66 3.03
CA GLY A 92 13.75 6.34 3.92
C GLY A 92 12.41 6.85 3.41
N ILE A 93 11.41 5.97 3.36
CA ILE A 93 10.01 6.25 3.01
C ILE A 93 9.12 5.90 4.21
N GLU A 94 8.39 6.90 4.72
CA GLU A 94 7.46 6.79 5.84
C GLU A 94 6.02 6.67 5.33
N LEU A 95 5.35 5.57 5.66
CA LEU A 95 3.91 5.41 5.37
C LEU A 95 3.11 5.98 6.55
N CYS A 96 2.20 6.91 6.27
CA CYS A 96 1.19 7.34 7.23
C CYS A 96 0.33 6.14 7.64
N VAL A 97 -0.02 6.09 8.92
CA VAL A 97 -0.60 4.90 9.55
C VAL A 97 -1.77 5.30 10.44
N ARG A 98 -2.82 4.49 10.43
CA ARG A 98 -3.98 4.62 11.33
C ARG A 98 -3.79 3.73 12.56
N ASN A 99 -4.51 4.06 13.63
CA ASN A 99 -4.55 3.25 14.83
C ASN A 99 -5.98 3.16 15.35
N LYS A 100 -6.43 1.96 15.71
CA LYS A 100 -7.79 1.69 16.22
C LYS A 100 -7.85 1.39 17.72
N GLY A 101 -6.76 1.61 18.45
CA GLY A 101 -6.66 1.22 19.87
C GLY A 101 -5.36 1.68 20.51
N SER A 102 -4.51 0.70 20.86
CA SER A 102 -3.24 0.97 21.50
C SER A 102 -2.18 1.46 20.52
N GLN A 103 -1.53 2.58 20.86
CA GLN A 103 -0.39 3.13 20.12
C GLN A 103 0.96 2.52 20.55
N ALA A 104 0.96 1.45 21.35
CA ALA A 104 2.20 0.73 21.63
C ALA A 104 2.80 0.19 20.32
N ALA A 105 4.13 0.26 20.17
CA ALA A 105 4.83 -0.27 19.00
C ALA A 105 4.70 -1.79 18.85
N THR A 106 4.29 -2.50 19.92
CA THR A 106 4.00 -3.94 19.94
C THR A 106 2.52 -4.27 19.72
N SER A 107 1.64 -3.26 19.62
CA SER A 107 0.22 -3.46 19.35
C SER A 107 -0.03 -3.91 17.90
N ARG A 108 -1.13 -4.62 17.70
CA ARG A 108 -1.69 -4.99 16.39
C ARG A 108 -2.88 -4.11 15.98
N ASP A 109 -2.95 -2.90 16.55
CA ASP A 109 -3.98 -1.90 16.23
C ASP A 109 -3.55 -0.92 15.15
N TRP A 110 -2.30 -1.01 14.67
CA TRP A 110 -1.78 -0.20 13.58
C TRP A 110 -2.16 -0.80 12.23
N TYR A 111 -2.61 0.03 11.29
CA TYR A 111 -2.93 -0.41 9.94
C TYR A 111 -2.71 0.69 8.90
N PHE A 112 -2.44 0.30 7.66
CA PHE A 112 -2.31 1.21 6.53
C PHE A 112 -3.61 1.29 5.74
N GLU A 113 -3.85 2.43 5.09
CA GLU A 113 -4.89 2.55 4.07
C GLU A 113 -4.38 2.08 2.71
N ASP A 114 -5.28 1.55 1.87
CA ASP A 114 -4.97 1.05 0.52
C ASP A 114 -4.25 2.09 -0.33
N ALA A 115 -4.72 3.34 -0.30
CA ALA A 115 -4.12 4.42 -1.08
C ALA A 115 -2.68 4.75 -0.64
N THR A 116 -2.39 4.66 0.67
CA THR A 116 -1.03 4.78 1.19
C THR A 116 -0.14 3.67 0.67
N VAL A 117 -0.57 2.40 0.75
CA VAL A 117 0.24 1.26 0.31
C VAL A 117 0.48 1.28 -1.20
N ARG A 118 -0.56 1.53 -2.01
CA ARG A 118 -0.42 1.66 -3.47
C ARG A 118 0.58 2.74 -3.87
N SER A 119 0.48 3.91 -3.25
CA SER A 119 1.36 5.05 -3.57
C SER A 119 2.78 4.82 -3.07
N ALA A 120 2.95 4.13 -1.95
CA ALA A 120 4.26 3.70 -1.47
C ALA A 120 4.91 2.68 -2.41
N VAL A 121 4.17 1.71 -2.96
CA VAL A 121 4.67 0.79 -3.99
C VAL A 121 5.10 1.58 -5.23
N ALA A 122 4.25 2.48 -5.73
CA ALA A 122 4.53 3.27 -6.92
C ALA A 122 5.78 4.17 -6.73
N LEU A 123 5.89 4.85 -5.59
CA LEU A 123 7.06 5.67 -5.24
C LEU A 123 8.32 4.83 -5.13
N THR A 124 8.23 3.69 -4.45
CA THR A 124 9.36 2.78 -4.26
C THR A 124 9.89 2.28 -5.61
N ARG A 125 8.99 1.92 -6.54
CA ARG A 125 9.36 1.50 -7.89
C ARG A 125 9.99 2.62 -8.71
N GLU A 126 9.44 3.83 -8.65
CA GLU A 126 10.03 5.00 -9.32
C GLU A 126 11.46 5.25 -8.81
N LEU A 127 11.69 5.16 -7.50
CA LEU A 127 13.02 5.29 -6.90
C LEU A 127 13.95 4.12 -7.25
N MET A 128 13.42 2.88 -7.30
CA MET A 128 14.16 1.71 -7.75
C MET A 128 14.66 1.87 -9.18
N GLU A 129 13.80 2.31 -10.10
CA GLU A 129 14.16 2.54 -11.49
C GLU A 129 15.16 3.68 -11.64
N LYS A 130 14.93 4.79 -10.92
CA LYS A 130 15.78 5.99 -10.92
C LYS A 130 17.19 5.70 -10.43
N TYR A 131 17.33 4.89 -9.38
CA TYR A 131 18.61 4.61 -8.74
C TYR A 131 19.17 3.21 -8.99
N LYS A 132 18.54 2.44 -9.88
CA LYS A 132 18.92 1.06 -10.22
C LYS A 132 19.02 0.16 -8.98
N ILE A 133 18.04 0.30 -8.08
CA ILE A 133 17.90 -0.52 -6.88
C ILE A 133 17.00 -1.71 -7.20
N THR A 134 17.48 -2.92 -6.94
CA THR A 134 16.71 -4.15 -7.08
C THR A 134 15.80 -4.37 -5.88
N ALA A 135 14.71 -5.14 -6.06
CA ALA A 135 13.71 -5.32 -5.01
C ALA A 135 14.30 -5.90 -3.72
N ASP A 136 15.34 -6.75 -3.77
CA ASP A 136 16.03 -7.29 -2.58
C ASP A 136 16.68 -6.21 -1.69
N ARG A 137 17.00 -5.04 -2.25
CA ARG A 137 17.54 -3.87 -1.54
C ARG A 137 16.47 -2.89 -1.05
N VAL A 138 15.20 -3.28 -1.16
CA VAL A 138 14.09 -2.63 -0.44
C VAL A 138 13.80 -3.42 0.83
N VAL A 139 14.04 -2.78 1.97
CA VAL A 139 14.04 -3.42 3.30
C VAL A 139 13.17 -2.63 4.28
N ARG A 140 12.76 -3.24 5.38
CA ARG A 140 12.11 -2.54 6.50
C ARG A 140 13.17 -1.98 7.44
N HIS A 141 12.85 -0.95 8.21
CA HIS A 141 13.71 -0.54 9.34
C HIS A 141 13.92 -1.72 10.32
N TYR A 142 12.95 -2.62 10.44
CA TYR A 142 13.11 -3.89 11.15
C TYR A 142 14.27 -4.74 10.63
N ASP A 143 14.46 -4.83 9.32
CA ASP A 143 15.56 -5.61 8.75
C ASP A 143 16.91 -4.91 8.98
N VAL A 144 16.90 -3.56 9.04
CA VAL A 144 18.10 -2.75 9.31
C VAL A 144 18.58 -2.88 10.76
N THR A 145 17.69 -2.76 11.74
CA THR A 145 18.07 -2.68 13.17
C THR A 145 17.28 -3.61 14.09
N GLY A 146 16.21 -4.25 13.62
CA GLY A 146 15.24 -4.99 14.44
C GLY A 146 14.18 -4.13 15.10
N LYS A 147 14.04 -2.84 14.74
CA LYS A 147 12.99 -1.96 15.29
C LYS A 147 11.65 -2.40 14.71
N ILE A 148 10.59 -2.52 15.51
CA ILE A 148 9.24 -2.88 15.02
C ILE A 148 8.70 -1.72 14.17
N CYS A 149 9.14 -1.67 12.90
CA CYS A 149 8.95 -0.58 11.96
C CYS A 149 9.20 -1.11 10.54
N PRO A 150 8.20 -1.11 9.64
CA PRO A 150 6.81 -0.74 9.88
C PRO A 150 6.07 -1.82 10.70
N ASN A 151 5.36 -1.45 11.76
CA ASN A 151 4.65 -2.44 12.60
C ASN A 151 3.69 -3.35 11.80
N PRO A 152 2.78 -2.82 10.95
CA PRO A 152 1.87 -3.67 10.15
C PRO A 152 2.61 -4.71 9.32
N PHE A 153 3.73 -4.33 8.70
CA PHE A 153 4.58 -5.21 7.89
C PHE A 153 5.54 -6.10 8.68
N VAL A 154 5.76 -5.84 9.97
CA VAL A 154 6.53 -6.74 10.85
C VAL A 154 5.65 -7.86 11.36
N TYR A 155 4.41 -7.55 11.73
CA TYR A 155 3.47 -8.53 12.26
C TYR A 155 2.58 -9.19 11.21
N ASN A 156 2.48 -8.63 9.99
CA ASN A 156 1.65 -9.14 8.88
C ASN A 156 0.23 -9.50 9.35
N HIS A 157 -0.43 -8.57 10.04
CA HIS A 157 -1.71 -8.79 10.73
C HIS A 157 -2.85 -7.96 10.15
N THR A 158 -2.64 -7.41 8.95
CA THR A 158 -3.58 -6.57 8.21
C THR A 158 -3.66 -7.08 6.78
N ASP A 159 -4.63 -6.58 6.01
CA ASP A 159 -4.82 -6.94 4.60
C ASP A 159 -3.61 -6.60 3.71
N HIS A 160 -2.75 -5.68 4.17
CA HIS A 160 -1.47 -5.37 3.52
C HIS A 160 -0.32 -6.03 4.27
N THR A 161 0.36 -6.97 3.63
CA THR A 161 1.54 -7.66 4.19
C THR A 161 2.85 -7.20 3.55
N TRP A 162 3.97 -7.47 4.23
CA TRP A 162 5.29 -7.19 3.66
C TRP A 162 5.58 -7.99 2.40
N GLU A 163 5.13 -9.25 2.34
CA GLU A 163 5.37 -10.11 1.18
C GLU A 163 4.58 -9.63 -0.04
N GLU A 164 3.34 -9.18 0.13
CA GLU A 164 2.56 -8.55 -0.94
C GLU A 164 3.19 -7.24 -1.42
N PHE A 165 3.65 -6.39 -0.48
CA PHE A 165 4.39 -5.19 -0.83
C PHE A 165 5.62 -5.53 -1.69
N LYS A 166 6.40 -6.54 -1.29
CA LYS A 166 7.60 -6.99 -2.01
C LYS A 166 7.28 -7.64 -3.35
N ALA A 167 6.20 -8.41 -3.44
CA ALA A 167 5.72 -8.98 -4.69
C ALA A 167 5.38 -7.85 -5.68
N ALA A 168 4.72 -6.79 -5.22
CA ALA A 168 4.36 -5.62 -6.03
C ALA A 168 5.55 -4.79 -6.53
N LEU A 169 6.74 -4.93 -5.93
CA LEU A 169 7.96 -4.28 -6.42
C LEU A 169 8.66 -5.07 -7.54
N LYS A 170 8.56 -6.41 -7.53
CA LYS A 170 9.25 -7.29 -8.48
C LYS A 170 8.61 -7.33 -9.86
N SER A 171 7.39 -6.86 -9.91
CA SER A 171 6.43 -7.12 -10.95
C SER A 171 6.43 -5.91 -11.90
N ALA A 172 7.47 -5.83 -12.72
CA ALA A 172 7.71 -4.69 -13.60
C ALA A 172 6.50 -4.45 -14.53
N GLY A 173 6.05 -3.19 -14.62
CA GLY A 173 5.14 -2.71 -15.68
C GLY A 173 3.74 -2.27 -15.28
N PHE A 174 3.26 -2.50 -14.06
CA PHE A 174 1.87 -2.15 -13.69
C PHE A 174 1.77 -1.45 -12.32
N THR A 175 0.62 -0.80 -12.10
CA THR A 175 0.21 -0.26 -10.80
C THR A 175 -0.95 -1.10 -10.29
N PRO A 176 -0.84 -1.80 -9.13
CA PRO A 176 -1.97 -2.50 -8.55
C PRO A 176 -3.17 -1.58 -8.35
N GLY A 177 -4.37 -2.08 -8.63
CA GLY A 177 -5.60 -1.31 -8.54
C GLY A 177 -6.49 -1.43 -9.77
N TRP A 178 -7.48 -0.56 -9.83
CA TRP A 178 -8.45 -0.49 -10.93
C TRP A 178 -7.83 0.08 -12.21
N GLU A 179 -8.03 -0.63 -13.32
CA GLU A 179 -7.78 -0.14 -14.66
C GLU A 179 -9.09 -0.13 -15.46
N LYS A 180 -9.38 0.97 -16.15
CA LYS A 180 -10.55 1.12 -17.01
C LYS A 180 -10.09 1.15 -18.47
N ASP A 181 -10.69 0.32 -19.32
CA ASP A 181 -10.40 0.32 -20.76
C ASP A 181 -11.17 1.42 -21.52
N THR A 182 -10.91 1.55 -22.82
CA THR A 182 -11.56 2.56 -23.68
C THR A 182 -13.07 2.33 -23.89
N LEU A 183 -13.57 1.13 -23.56
CA LEU A 183 -14.99 0.78 -23.59
C LEU A 183 -15.65 0.94 -22.22
N GLY A 184 -14.90 1.43 -21.24
CA GLY A 184 -15.36 1.69 -19.89
C GLY A 184 -15.44 0.46 -18.99
N ARG A 185 -14.85 -0.67 -19.40
CA ARG A 185 -14.83 -1.90 -18.60
C ARG A 185 -13.65 -1.89 -17.64
N TYR A 186 -13.87 -2.39 -16.43
CA TYR A 186 -12.87 -2.41 -15.38
C TYR A 186 -12.16 -3.75 -15.28
N ARG A 187 -10.85 -3.72 -15.02
CA ARG A 187 -10.05 -4.85 -14.53
C ARG A 187 -9.35 -4.44 -13.24
N TYR A 188 -8.99 -5.42 -12.43
CA TYR A 188 -8.22 -5.17 -11.23
C TYR A 188 -6.85 -5.81 -11.34
N VAL A 189 -5.81 -4.98 -11.36
CA VAL A 189 -4.42 -5.42 -11.31
C VAL A 189 -4.08 -5.77 -9.87
N GLN A 190 -3.76 -7.03 -9.62
CA GLN A 190 -3.38 -7.51 -8.30
C GLN A 190 -1.96 -7.04 -7.95
N ALA A 191 -1.55 -7.23 -6.69
CA ALA A 191 -0.22 -6.88 -6.22
C ALA A 191 0.89 -7.55 -7.04
N ASP A 192 0.67 -8.78 -7.51
CA ASP A 192 1.64 -9.53 -8.33
C ASP A 192 1.66 -9.14 -9.82
N GLY A 193 0.70 -8.32 -10.27
CA GLY A 193 0.61 -7.84 -11.66
C GLY A 193 -0.27 -8.59 -12.59
N THR A 194 -0.81 -9.68 -12.11
CA THR A 194 -1.83 -10.40 -12.83
C THR A 194 -3.16 -9.68 -12.64
N TYR A 195 -4.04 -9.78 -13.63
CA TYR A 195 -5.42 -9.38 -13.42
C TYR A 195 -6.14 -10.39 -12.54
N ALA A 196 -7.09 -9.91 -11.76
CA ALA A 196 -8.09 -10.77 -11.15
C ALA A 196 -8.89 -11.49 -12.25
N VAL A 197 -8.89 -12.82 -12.25
CA VAL A 197 -9.55 -13.65 -13.27
C VAL A 197 -10.32 -14.77 -12.59
N ASN A 198 -11.59 -14.93 -12.98
CA ASN A 198 -12.51 -15.99 -12.51
C ASN A 198 -12.52 -16.16 -10.99
N LYS A 199 -12.65 -15.06 -10.25
CA LYS A 199 -12.57 -15.05 -8.78
C LYS A 199 -13.35 -13.89 -8.17
N TRP A 200 -13.67 -14.05 -6.89
CA TRP A 200 -14.11 -12.97 -6.02
C TRP A 200 -12.91 -12.21 -5.45
N LEU A 201 -13.02 -10.89 -5.31
CA LEU A 201 -12.10 -10.07 -4.53
C LEU A 201 -12.85 -9.07 -3.66
N LEU A 202 -12.42 -8.92 -2.41
CA LEU A 202 -12.84 -7.86 -1.51
C LEU A 202 -11.92 -6.65 -1.74
N ILE A 203 -12.48 -5.53 -2.19
CA ILE A 203 -11.74 -4.30 -2.50
C ILE A 203 -12.49 -3.13 -1.88
N ASN A 204 -11.83 -2.29 -1.08
CA ASN A 204 -12.46 -1.16 -0.38
C ASN A 204 -13.78 -1.56 0.34
N HIS A 205 -13.79 -2.69 1.06
CA HIS A 205 -14.96 -3.24 1.77
C HIS A 205 -16.15 -3.71 0.90
N HIS A 206 -15.98 -3.84 -0.41
CA HIS A 206 -17.02 -4.34 -1.32
C HIS A 206 -16.52 -5.58 -2.07
N TRP A 207 -17.42 -6.54 -2.28
CA TRP A 207 -17.12 -7.74 -3.06
C TRP A 207 -17.34 -7.46 -4.54
N TYR A 208 -16.36 -7.83 -5.35
CA TYR A 208 -16.40 -7.76 -6.81
C TYR A 208 -16.15 -9.15 -7.39
N LEU A 209 -16.84 -9.48 -8.48
CA LEU A 209 -16.65 -10.73 -9.22
C LEU A 209 -15.98 -10.44 -10.56
N PHE A 210 -14.93 -11.18 -10.88
CA PHE A 210 -14.20 -11.05 -12.14
C PHE A 210 -14.42 -12.26 -13.04
N GLY A 211 -14.71 -12.02 -14.32
CA GLY A 211 -14.89 -13.04 -15.34
C GLY A 211 -13.61 -13.78 -15.72
N LYS A 212 -13.74 -14.78 -16.59
CA LYS A 212 -12.61 -15.58 -17.12
C LYS A 212 -11.68 -14.76 -18.03
N ASP A 213 -12.15 -13.64 -18.55
CA ASP A 213 -11.40 -12.66 -19.34
C ASP A 213 -10.74 -11.57 -18.47
N GLY A 214 -10.98 -11.60 -17.15
CA GLY A 214 -10.40 -10.71 -16.16
C GLY A 214 -11.12 -9.38 -15.97
N TYR A 215 -12.25 -9.16 -16.65
CA TYR A 215 -13.08 -7.98 -16.44
C TYR A 215 -14.02 -8.17 -15.25
N MET A 216 -14.21 -7.09 -14.51
CA MET A 216 -15.22 -6.98 -13.47
C MET A 216 -16.60 -7.16 -14.09
N LEU A 217 -17.43 -7.95 -13.44
CA LEU A 217 -18.81 -8.21 -13.88
C LEU A 217 -19.77 -7.22 -13.24
N THR A 218 -20.83 -6.90 -13.98
CA THR A 218 -21.95 -6.06 -13.54
C THR A 218 -23.27 -6.77 -13.85
N GLY A 219 -24.36 -6.28 -13.26
CA GLY A 219 -25.70 -6.84 -13.43
C GLY A 219 -25.86 -8.21 -12.75
N TRP A 220 -26.80 -9.01 -13.27
CA TRP A 220 -27.08 -10.34 -12.73
C TRP A 220 -26.07 -11.38 -13.22
N GLN A 221 -25.49 -12.12 -12.28
CA GLN A 221 -24.53 -13.19 -12.56
C GLN A 221 -24.94 -14.46 -11.82
N ARG A 222 -24.62 -15.63 -12.41
CA ARG A 222 -24.85 -16.95 -11.81
C ARG A 222 -23.52 -17.62 -11.49
N TRP A 223 -23.35 -18.10 -10.26
CA TRP A 223 -22.07 -18.65 -9.76
C TRP A 223 -22.29 -20.02 -9.11
N ASN A 224 -21.46 -21.01 -9.45
CA ASN A 224 -21.58 -22.38 -8.97
C ASN A 224 -20.61 -22.75 -7.82
N GLY A 225 -19.95 -21.76 -7.23
CA GLY A 225 -18.86 -21.97 -6.25
C GLY A 225 -17.45 -21.88 -6.85
N SER A 226 -17.30 -22.05 -8.17
CA SER A 226 -15.98 -22.07 -8.83
C SER A 226 -15.86 -21.15 -10.05
N SER A 227 -16.95 -20.91 -10.78
CA SER A 227 -16.95 -20.03 -11.94
C SER A 227 -18.31 -19.40 -12.20
N VAL A 228 -18.31 -18.32 -12.99
CA VAL A 228 -19.54 -17.82 -13.62
C VAL A 228 -20.03 -18.86 -14.61
N ILE A 229 -21.32 -19.14 -14.57
CA ILE A 229 -22.00 -20.18 -15.35
C ILE A 229 -23.18 -19.58 -16.13
N GLY A 230 -23.73 -20.35 -17.07
CA GLY A 230 -24.90 -19.94 -17.84
C GLY A 230 -26.11 -19.62 -16.94
N LEU A 231 -26.98 -18.72 -17.42
CA LEU A 231 -28.16 -18.28 -16.66
C LEU A 231 -29.12 -19.43 -16.32
N ASP A 232 -29.07 -20.53 -17.08
CA ASP A 232 -29.89 -21.73 -16.88
C ASP A 232 -29.20 -22.82 -16.03
N GLU A 233 -27.90 -22.70 -15.74
CA GLU A 233 -27.10 -23.71 -15.03
C GLU A 233 -27.26 -23.62 -13.51
N PRO A 234 -27.21 -24.72 -12.74
CA PRO A 234 -27.41 -24.68 -11.29
C PRO A 234 -26.32 -23.86 -10.57
N GLY A 235 -26.75 -22.84 -9.81
CA GLY A 235 -25.91 -21.98 -8.98
C GLY A 235 -26.67 -20.78 -8.43
N ASP A 236 -25.97 -20.00 -7.59
CA ASP A 236 -26.50 -18.86 -6.86
C ASP A 236 -26.49 -17.58 -7.71
N TRP A 237 -27.48 -16.72 -7.49
CA TRP A 237 -27.63 -15.44 -8.17
C TRP A 237 -27.03 -14.31 -7.36
N TYR A 238 -26.28 -13.45 -8.04
CA TYR A 238 -25.69 -12.24 -7.47
C TYR A 238 -26.01 -11.04 -8.37
N PHE A 239 -26.36 -9.92 -7.74
CA PHE A 239 -26.51 -8.66 -8.44
C PHE A 239 -25.30 -7.77 -8.16
N LEU A 240 -24.59 -7.39 -9.21
CA LEU A 240 -23.44 -6.51 -9.17
C LEU A 240 -23.93 -5.16 -9.70
N ASP A 241 -23.73 -4.08 -8.94
CA ASP A 241 -24.23 -2.74 -9.34
C ASP A 241 -23.78 -2.39 -10.76
N ASN A 242 -24.70 -2.00 -11.62
CA ASN A 242 -24.41 -1.64 -13.00
C ASN A 242 -24.59 -0.14 -13.26
N THR A 243 -24.62 0.68 -12.21
CA THR A 243 -24.62 2.13 -12.30
C THR A 243 -23.27 2.59 -12.83
N VAL A 244 -23.20 2.86 -14.13
CA VAL A 244 -21.99 3.33 -14.80
C VAL A 244 -21.43 4.57 -14.11
N ASP A 245 -20.15 4.53 -13.76
CA ASP A 245 -19.43 5.57 -13.01
C ASP A 245 -20.01 5.89 -11.61
N GLY A 246 -20.89 5.03 -11.11
CA GLY A 246 -21.39 5.09 -9.74
C GLY A 246 -20.30 4.73 -8.73
N PRO A 247 -20.37 5.26 -7.50
CA PRO A 247 -19.37 4.97 -6.46
C PRO A 247 -19.31 3.49 -6.06
N LEU A 248 -20.31 2.70 -6.44
CA LEU A 248 -20.47 1.29 -6.14
C LEU A 248 -20.55 0.44 -7.41
N GLU A 249 -20.20 0.96 -8.59
CA GLU A 249 -20.22 0.21 -9.85
C GLU A 249 -19.46 -1.13 -9.71
N GLY A 250 -20.15 -2.23 -9.97
CA GLY A 250 -19.64 -3.59 -9.85
C GLY A 250 -19.61 -4.17 -8.44
N ALA A 251 -19.97 -3.40 -7.41
CA ALA A 251 -20.10 -3.92 -6.06
C ALA A 251 -21.30 -4.88 -5.96
N CYS A 252 -21.08 -6.02 -5.32
CA CYS A 252 -22.10 -7.03 -5.10
C CYS A 252 -23.10 -6.62 -4.02
N TRP A 253 -24.38 -6.77 -4.34
CA TRP A 253 -25.51 -6.71 -3.43
C TRP A 253 -26.11 -8.12 -3.31
N HIS A 254 -26.23 -8.64 -2.09
CA HIS A 254 -26.81 -9.95 -1.83
C HIS A 254 -27.71 -9.90 -0.58
N GLU A 255 -29.01 -10.15 -0.76
CA GLU A 255 -30.01 -10.24 0.30
C GLU A 255 -30.14 -11.70 0.78
N ARG A 256 -30.21 -11.95 2.10
CA ARG A 256 -30.67 -13.24 2.64
C ARG A 256 -32.14 -13.17 3.04
N ALA A 257 -32.83 -14.29 2.82
CA ALA A 257 -34.22 -14.46 3.21
C ALA A 257 -34.46 -14.16 4.70
N GLY A 258 -35.33 -13.17 4.96
CA GLY A 258 -35.82 -12.83 6.30
C GLY A 258 -35.26 -11.54 6.90
N GLY A 259 -34.33 -10.84 6.26
CA GLY A 259 -33.74 -9.59 6.77
C GLY A 259 -34.03 -8.39 5.87
N PHE A 260 -34.92 -7.49 6.30
CA PHE A 260 -35.12 -6.21 5.65
C PHE A 260 -33.83 -5.36 5.73
N GLY A 261 -33.05 -5.33 4.64
CA GLY A 261 -32.11 -4.24 4.33
C GLY A 261 -30.77 -4.19 5.07
N GLY A 262 -30.30 -5.28 5.70
CA GLY A 262 -28.96 -5.36 6.30
C GLY A 262 -27.93 -6.03 5.37
N LEU A 263 -26.83 -5.34 5.05
CA LEU A 263 -25.68 -5.87 4.29
C LEU A 263 -24.68 -6.56 5.23
N GLU A 264 -24.31 -7.82 4.96
CA GLU A 264 -23.20 -8.50 5.67
C GLU A 264 -22.21 -9.19 4.70
N VAL A 265 -20.96 -9.26 5.16
CA VAL A 265 -19.79 -9.88 4.50
C VAL A 265 -19.92 -11.40 4.49
N TRP A 266 -19.64 -12.03 3.35
CA TRP A 266 -19.52 -13.49 3.24
C TRP A 266 -18.21 -13.97 3.88
N GLU A 267 -18.30 -14.76 4.94
CA GLU A 267 -17.29 -15.75 5.30
C GLU A 267 -17.73 -17.09 4.69
N ILE A 268 -16.88 -17.66 3.82
CA ILE A 268 -17.01 -19.05 3.40
C ILE A 268 -16.39 -19.90 4.52
N ASN A 269 -17.17 -20.85 5.06
CA ASN A 269 -16.69 -21.85 6.03
C ASN A 269 -15.40 -22.54 5.57
#